data_AF-A0AAE6TS29-F1
#
_entry.id   AF-A0AAE6TS29-F1
#
_cell.length_a   1.000
_cell.length_b   1.000
_cell.length_c   1.000
_cell.angle_alpha   90.00
_cell.angle_beta   90.00
_cell.angle_gamma   90.00
#
_symmetry.space_group_name_H-M   'P 1'
#
loop_
_entity.id
_entity.type
_entity.pdbx_description
1 polymer ?
#
loop_
_entity_poly.entity_id
_entity_poly.type
_entity_poly.pdbx_seq_one_letter_code
_entity_poly.pdbx_strand_id
1 'polypeptide(L)'
;MHGTPVPARWMPVTKDLRMTENPHDAAEPKRAERSNKAERWKKAEQPPPGPRPAPRWAQRGPASARAYAPASAPTVCPVCRGPVEGELTCQFCGQVMVLPTGIHLSTVGLRLGGFLLENLLMLCTLYIGWLIWAFLVFPRGQTPAKQLLHMRVIYIPEARAARWWRMFFREFIAKGIIGLLAAVTLLIPYFWLLWDRNRQELWDKMATTLVVTDPADRLRPSPQPPAELPGGWS
;
A
#
# COMPACT_ATOMS: atom_id res chain seq x y z
N MET A 1 41.09 105.72 -44.44
CA MET A 1 41.45 104.37 -43.94
C MET A 1 40.73 104.19 -42.61
N HIS A 2 39.72 103.32 -42.63
CA HIS A 2 38.77 103.04 -41.55
C HIS A 2 39.49 102.51 -40.29
N GLY A 3 39.18 102.85 -39.04
CA GLY A 3 38.05 103.58 -38.47
C GLY A 3 37.29 102.71 -37.48
N THR A 4 37.81 102.49 -36.28
CA THR A 4 37.01 102.18 -35.06
C THR A 4 37.77 102.51 -33.77
N PRO A 5 37.11 103.17 -32.81
CA PRO A 5 37.34 103.03 -31.39
C PRO A 5 36.20 102.23 -30.69
N VAL A 6 36.56 101.65 -29.55
CA VAL A 6 35.77 101.07 -28.41
C VAL A 6 34.68 102.08 -27.91
N PRO A 7 33.59 101.78 -27.12
CA PRO A 7 33.28 100.68 -26.16
C PRO A 7 31.83 100.09 -26.15
N ALA A 8 31.62 99.00 -25.40
CA ALA A 8 30.83 98.99 -24.15
C ALA A 8 30.40 97.55 -23.77
N ARG A 9 30.83 97.17 -22.58
CA ARG A 9 30.73 95.85 -21.96
C ARG A 9 29.35 95.69 -21.30
N TRP A 10 28.61 94.66 -21.68
CA TRP A 10 27.47 94.14 -20.93
C TRP A 10 27.52 92.61 -20.91
N MET A 11 27.62 92.03 -19.71
CA MET A 11 27.32 90.61 -19.46
C MET A 11 26.48 90.52 -18.18
N PRO A 12 25.47 89.62 -18.14
CA PRO A 12 24.56 89.48 -17.02
C PRO A 12 25.11 88.58 -15.89
N VAL A 13 24.77 88.94 -14.65
CA VAL A 13 24.09 88.13 -13.60
C VAL A 13 24.06 86.61 -13.88
N THR A 14 24.69 85.72 -13.09
CA THR A 14 24.16 85.07 -11.85
C THR A 14 25.30 84.27 -11.18
N LYS A 15 25.53 84.42 -9.86
CA LYS A 15 25.05 83.55 -8.76
C LYS A 15 25.68 82.14 -8.75
N ASP A 16 26.66 81.93 -7.87
CA ASP A 16 26.98 80.59 -7.34
C ASP A 16 27.36 80.68 -5.87
N LEU A 17 26.35 80.48 -5.01
CA LEU A 17 26.52 80.21 -3.59
C LEU A 17 26.96 78.75 -3.45
N ARG A 18 28.22 78.61 -3.08
CA ARG A 18 28.88 77.38 -2.63
C ARG A 18 28.14 76.85 -1.38
N MET A 19 27.38 75.76 -1.52
CA MET A 19 26.90 74.97 -0.37
C MET A 19 27.76 73.72 -0.22
N THR A 20 28.07 73.45 1.04
CA THR A 20 29.02 72.48 1.57
C THR A 20 28.43 71.07 1.59
N GLU A 21 29.11 70.08 0.99
CA GLU A 21 28.83 68.66 1.24
C GLU A 21 29.49 68.21 2.55
N ASN A 22 28.67 67.72 3.48
CA ASN A 22 29.07 67.22 4.79
C ASN A 22 29.42 65.71 4.67
N PRO A 23 30.61 65.25 5.11
CA PRO A 23 31.06 63.87 4.92
C PRO A 23 30.26 62.79 5.69
N HIS A 24 29.27 63.17 6.51
CA HIS A 24 28.43 62.21 7.23
C HIS A 24 27.30 61.59 6.40
N ASP A 25 26.80 62.25 5.35
CA ASP A 25 25.63 61.80 4.59
C ASP A 25 25.93 60.63 3.62
N ALA A 26 27.20 60.43 3.25
CA ALA A 26 27.61 59.37 2.32
C ALA A 26 27.72 57.98 2.99
N ALA A 27 27.77 57.91 4.32
CA ALA A 27 27.96 56.66 5.07
C ALA A 27 26.64 55.92 5.38
N GLU A 28 25.53 56.65 5.51
CA GLU A 28 24.20 56.09 5.79
C GLU A 28 23.63 55.18 4.68
N PRO A 29 23.64 55.55 3.38
CA PRO A 29 23.01 54.72 2.34
C PRO A 29 23.70 53.35 2.21
N LYS A 30 25.03 53.31 2.35
CA LYS A 30 25.80 52.04 2.30
C LYS A 30 25.55 51.12 3.48
N ARG A 31 25.23 51.67 4.67
CA ARG A 31 24.90 50.88 5.86
C ARG A 31 23.49 50.29 5.75
N ALA A 32 22.52 51.07 5.27
CA ALA A 32 21.16 50.61 5.04
C ALA A 32 21.10 49.47 4.01
N GLU A 33 21.86 49.59 2.92
CA GLU A 33 21.89 48.56 1.87
C GLU A 33 22.58 47.27 2.32
N ARG A 34 23.63 47.36 3.14
CA ARG A 34 24.26 46.20 3.78
C ARG A 34 23.31 45.49 4.75
N SER A 35 22.50 46.23 5.49
CA SER A 35 21.49 45.66 6.40
C SER A 35 20.41 44.91 5.63
N ASN A 36 19.85 45.53 4.59
CA ASN A 36 18.84 44.89 3.74
C ASN A 36 19.38 43.64 3.04
N LYS A 37 20.62 43.69 2.55
CA LYS A 37 21.27 42.53 1.95
C LYS A 37 21.41 41.41 2.98
N ALA A 38 21.89 41.70 4.19
CA ALA A 38 22.06 40.72 5.27
C ALA A 38 20.73 40.06 5.71
N GLU A 39 19.64 40.82 5.80
CA GLU A 39 18.32 40.26 6.10
C GLU A 39 17.81 39.35 4.98
N ARG A 40 18.07 39.72 3.73
CA ARG A 40 17.69 38.92 2.56
C ARG A 40 18.42 37.57 2.51
N TRP A 41 19.69 37.52 2.90
CA TRP A 41 20.45 36.27 3.05
C TRP A 41 19.91 35.42 4.22
N LYS A 42 19.58 36.02 5.37
CA LYS A 42 18.98 35.29 6.50
C LYS A 42 17.62 34.65 6.16
N LYS A 43 16.85 35.28 5.28
CA LYS A 43 15.55 34.75 4.83
C LYS A 43 15.69 33.64 3.78
N ALA A 44 16.76 33.66 2.97
CA ALA A 44 17.05 32.64 1.96
C ALA A 44 17.62 31.34 2.56
N GLU A 45 18.29 31.43 3.71
CA GLU A 45 18.88 30.28 4.42
C GLU A 45 17.85 29.48 5.26
N GLN A 46 16.59 29.92 5.33
CA GLN A 46 15.55 29.15 6.01
C GLN A 46 15.09 28.00 5.10
N PRO A 47 15.32 26.73 5.46
CA PRO A 47 14.80 25.62 4.69
C PRO A 47 13.28 25.67 4.66
N PRO A 48 12.63 25.23 3.56
CA PRO A 48 11.18 25.19 3.50
C PRO A 48 10.65 24.37 4.68
N PRO A 49 9.53 24.77 5.31
CA PRO A 49 8.92 23.97 6.36
C PRO A 49 8.66 22.58 5.79
N GLY A 50 9.28 21.57 6.40
CA GLY A 50 9.12 20.18 6.00
C GLY A 50 7.63 19.77 5.99
N PRO A 51 7.27 18.71 5.27
CA PRO A 51 5.89 18.24 5.21
C PRO A 51 5.33 18.08 6.63
N ARG A 52 4.17 18.70 6.88
CA ARG A 52 3.51 18.65 8.19
C ARG A 52 3.30 17.18 8.58
N PRO A 53 3.61 16.78 9.83
CA PRO A 53 3.36 15.42 10.27
C PRO A 53 1.87 15.11 10.11
N ALA A 54 1.56 13.95 9.52
CA ALA A 54 0.18 13.54 9.28
C ALA A 54 -0.62 13.55 10.60
N PRO A 55 -1.88 13.99 10.57
CA PRO A 55 -2.68 14.13 11.78
C PRO A 55 -2.84 12.77 12.50
N ARG A 56 -2.93 12.80 13.84
CA ARG A 56 -2.92 11.62 14.72
C ARG A 56 -4.03 10.58 14.42
N TRP A 57 -5.08 10.97 13.70
CA TRP A 57 -6.12 10.06 13.23
C TRP A 57 -5.70 9.28 11.97
N ALA A 58 -4.88 9.85 11.09
CA ALA A 58 -4.29 9.15 9.94
C ALA A 58 -3.24 8.12 10.37
N GLN A 59 -2.64 8.31 11.56
CA GLN A 59 -1.75 7.33 12.20
C GLN A 59 -2.50 6.19 12.89
N ARG A 60 -3.82 6.29 13.04
CA ARG A 60 -4.70 5.25 13.57
C ARG A 60 -5.44 4.58 12.42
N GLY A 61 -4.70 3.81 11.62
CA GLY A 61 -5.32 2.74 10.85
C GLY A 61 -6.08 1.77 11.79
N PRO A 62 -7.05 1.00 11.28
CA PRO A 62 -7.74 0.00 12.10
C PRO A 62 -6.70 -0.89 12.80
N ALA A 63 -6.93 -1.21 14.07
CA ALA A 63 -5.97 -1.98 14.89
C ALA A 63 -5.53 -3.30 14.23
N SER A 64 -6.32 -3.83 13.27
CA SER A 64 -5.98 -4.99 12.45
C SER A 64 -4.87 -4.75 11.41
N ALA A 65 -4.72 -3.53 10.89
CA ALA A 65 -3.67 -3.21 9.90
C ALA A 65 -2.29 -3.00 10.55
N ARG A 66 -2.27 -2.63 11.83
CA ARG A 66 -1.03 -2.41 12.60
C ARG A 66 -0.42 -3.72 13.12
N ALA A 67 -1.15 -4.83 13.06
CA ALA A 67 -0.73 -6.10 13.63
C ALA A 67 0.31 -6.87 12.79
N TYR A 68 0.54 -6.50 11.52
CA TYR A 68 1.40 -7.27 10.62
C TYR A 68 2.20 -6.41 9.63
N ALA A 69 2.78 -5.31 10.09
CA ALA A 69 3.99 -4.79 9.43
C ALA A 69 5.19 -5.52 10.07
N PRO A 70 5.76 -6.57 9.46
CA PRO A 70 7.01 -7.12 9.98
C PRO A 70 8.06 -6.01 9.94
N ALA A 71 8.72 -5.76 11.07
CA ALA A 71 9.73 -4.70 11.22
C ALA A 71 10.94 -4.88 10.27
N SER A 72 11.03 -6.02 9.59
CA SER A 72 11.88 -6.30 8.43
C SER A 72 11.26 -7.45 7.65
N ALA A 73 10.94 -7.26 6.36
CA ALA A 73 10.55 -8.38 5.51
C ALA A 73 11.70 -9.41 5.49
N PRO A 74 11.43 -10.72 5.69
CA PRO A 74 12.47 -11.73 5.72
C PRO A 74 13.19 -11.79 4.37
N THR A 75 14.51 -11.63 4.37
CA THR A 75 15.35 -11.72 3.16
C THR A 75 15.64 -13.16 2.74
N VAL A 76 15.40 -14.12 3.64
CA VAL A 76 15.69 -15.54 3.45
C VAL A 76 14.49 -16.40 3.85
N CYS A 77 14.17 -17.41 3.05
CA CYS A 77 13.09 -18.35 3.33
C CYS A 77 13.45 -19.26 4.53
N PRO A 78 12.59 -19.40 5.55
CA PRO A 78 12.85 -20.25 6.71
C PRO A 78 12.87 -21.75 6.40
N VAL A 79 12.30 -22.17 5.26
CA VAL A 79 12.20 -23.59 4.87
C VAL A 79 13.36 -24.00 3.96
N CYS A 80 13.54 -23.31 2.84
CA CYS A 80 14.53 -23.69 1.82
C CYS A 80 15.81 -22.85 1.85
N ARG A 81 15.89 -21.82 2.71
CA ARG A 81 17.00 -20.86 2.78
C ARG A 81 17.34 -20.13 1.48
N GLY A 82 16.41 -20.09 0.52
CA GLY A 82 16.55 -19.32 -0.71
C GLY A 82 16.35 -17.82 -0.46
N PRO A 83 16.88 -16.95 -1.36
CA PRO A 83 16.67 -15.51 -1.29
C PRO A 83 15.19 -15.15 -1.50
N VAL A 84 14.71 -14.16 -0.75
CA VAL A 84 13.33 -13.65 -0.81
C VAL A 84 13.39 -12.13 -0.95
N GLU A 85 12.97 -11.62 -2.10
CA GLU A 85 13.05 -10.20 -2.46
C GLU A 85 11.78 -9.44 -2.06
N GLY A 86 11.41 -9.47 -0.78
CA GLY A 86 10.21 -8.77 -0.28
C GLY A 86 8.87 -9.33 -0.81
N GLU A 87 8.89 -10.52 -1.42
CA GLU A 87 7.72 -11.19 -1.96
C GLU A 87 6.90 -11.87 -0.85
N LEU A 88 5.58 -11.97 -1.05
CA LEU A 88 4.66 -12.68 -0.16
C LEU A 88 4.93 -14.19 -0.08
N THR A 89 5.52 -14.78 -1.12
CA THR A 89 5.76 -16.22 -1.24
C THR A 89 7.19 -16.53 -1.71
N CYS A 90 7.75 -17.65 -1.25
CA CYS A 90 9.02 -18.17 -1.75
C CYS A 90 8.83 -18.77 -3.15
N GLN A 91 9.64 -18.38 -4.13
CA GLN A 91 9.60 -18.97 -5.46
C GLN A 91 10.06 -20.43 -5.50
N PHE A 92 11.04 -20.80 -4.67
CA PHE A 92 11.67 -22.13 -4.71
C PHE A 92 10.79 -23.20 -4.07
N CYS A 93 10.24 -22.92 -2.89
CA CYS A 93 9.49 -23.91 -2.11
C CYS A 93 8.01 -23.54 -1.90
N GLY A 94 7.54 -22.39 -2.40
CA GLY A 94 6.15 -21.96 -2.25
C GLY A 94 5.72 -21.58 -0.83
N GLN A 95 6.64 -21.47 0.14
CA GLN A 95 6.29 -21.05 1.52
C GLN A 95 5.72 -19.65 1.50
N VAL A 96 4.59 -19.44 2.19
CA VAL A 96 4.01 -18.11 2.35
C VAL A 96 4.66 -17.42 3.55
N MET A 97 5.31 -16.28 3.33
CA MET A 97 6.18 -15.63 4.33
C MET A 97 5.42 -15.02 5.50
N VAL A 98 4.14 -14.68 5.28
CA VAL A 98 3.29 -14.10 6.33
C VAL A 98 2.65 -15.17 7.24
N LEU A 99 2.87 -16.46 6.97
CA LEU A 99 2.28 -17.59 7.69
C LEU A 99 3.35 -18.45 8.40
N PRO A 100 2.95 -19.27 9.39
CA PRO A 100 3.82 -20.26 10.01
C PRO A 100 4.49 -21.19 8.98
N THR A 101 5.65 -21.72 9.34
CA THR A 101 6.38 -22.68 8.50
C THR A 101 5.55 -23.93 8.22
N GLY A 102 5.69 -24.47 7.00
CA GLY A 102 4.96 -25.64 6.54
C GLY A 102 3.63 -25.33 5.84
N ILE A 103 3.27 -24.05 5.71
CA ILE A 103 2.16 -23.60 4.88
C ILE A 103 2.69 -23.17 3.52
N HIS A 104 2.38 -23.98 2.52
CA HIS A 104 2.84 -23.79 1.15
C HIS A 104 1.70 -23.35 0.25
N LEU A 105 2.05 -22.65 -0.82
CA LEU A 105 1.13 -22.31 -1.89
C LEU A 105 0.60 -23.58 -2.55
N SER A 106 -0.72 -23.69 -2.70
CA SER A 106 -1.31 -24.85 -3.36
C SER A 106 -0.81 -24.96 -4.81
N THR A 107 -0.51 -26.19 -5.23
CA THR A 107 -0.05 -26.44 -6.61
C THR A 107 -1.18 -26.22 -7.61
N VAL A 108 -0.82 -25.97 -8.86
CA VAL A 108 -1.79 -25.81 -9.95
C VAL A 108 -2.66 -27.06 -10.08
N GLY A 109 -2.06 -28.26 -9.95
CA GLY A 109 -2.79 -29.53 -9.97
C GLY A 109 -3.78 -29.69 -8.81
N LEU A 110 -3.42 -29.28 -7.58
CA LEU A 110 -4.34 -29.28 -6.44
C LEU A 110 -5.51 -28.32 -6.64
N ARG A 111 -5.25 -27.15 -7.24
CA ARG A 111 -6.30 -26.17 -7.55
C ARG A 111 -7.25 -26.68 -8.65
N LEU A 112 -6.71 -27.26 -9.71
CA LEU A 112 -7.51 -27.89 -10.78
C LEU A 112 -8.31 -29.08 -10.24
N GLY A 113 -7.67 -29.96 -9.46
CA GLY A 113 -8.33 -31.08 -8.78
C GLY A 113 -9.43 -30.60 -7.83
N GLY A 114 -9.19 -29.51 -7.11
CA GLY A 114 -10.21 -28.84 -6.30
C GLY A 114 -11.39 -28.35 -7.13
N PHE A 115 -11.15 -27.71 -8.27
CA PHE A 115 -12.23 -27.28 -9.18
C PHE A 115 -13.06 -28.46 -9.69
N LEU A 116 -12.42 -29.54 -10.15
CA LEU A 116 -13.12 -30.74 -10.62
C LEU A 116 -13.92 -31.40 -9.49
N LEU A 117 -13.32 -31.52 -8.31
CA LEU A 117 -13.95 -32.11 -7.14
C LEU A 117 -15.11 -31.25 -6.62
N GLU A 118 -15.03 -29.92 -6.69
CA GLU A 118 -16.16 -29.04 -6.37
C GLU A 118 -17.36 -29.32 -7.30
N ASN A 119 -17.12 -29.39 -8.61
CA ASN A 119 -18.19 -29.68 -9.58
C ASN A 119 -18.78 -31.08 -9.37
N LEU A 120 -17.93 -32.08 -9.10
CA LEU A 120 -18.38 -33.44 -8.78
C LEU A 120 -19.24 -33.47 -7.51
N LEU A 121 -18.81 -32.79 -6.44
CA LEU A 121 -19.58 -32.72 -5.19
C LEU A 121 -20.89 -31.97 -5.38
N MET A 122 -20.92 -30.87 -6.13
CA MET A 122 -22.16 -30.17 -6.47
C MET A 122 -23.13 -31.11 -7.18
N LEU A 123 -22.66 -31.90 -8.15
CA LEU A 123 -23.49 -32.85 -8.87
C LEU A 123 -24.00 -33.99 -7.95
N CYS A 124 -23.10 -34.62 -7.18
CA CYS A 124 -23.43 -35.75 -6.32
C CYS A 124 -24.32 -35.38 -5.12
N THR A 125 -24.28 -34.14 -4.66
CA THR A 125 -25.08 -33.66 -3.51
C THR A 125 -26.30 -32.82 -3.93
N LEU A 126 -26.68 -32.91 -5.22
CA LEU A 126 -27.82 -32.19 -5.81
C LEU A 126 -27.77 -30.67 -5.61
N TYR A 127 -26.57 -30.10 -5.55
CA TYR A 127 -26.25 -28.70 -5.29
C TYR A 127 -26.66 -28.16 -3.91
N ILE A 128 -27.84 -28.51 -3.40
CA ILE A 128 -28.36 -28.07 -2.10
C ILE A 128 -27.50 -28.62 -0.95
N GLY A 129 -27.14 -29.91 -1.00
CA GLY A 129 -26.27 -30.51 0.02
C GLY A 129 -24.88 -29.85 0.02
N TRP A 130 -24.36 -29.57 -1.18
CA TRP A 130 -23.12 -28.84 -1.36
C TRP A 130 -23.19 -27.44 -0.74
N LEU A 131 -24.27 -26.68 -0.99
CA LEU A 131 -24.45 -25.34 -0.44
C LEU A 131 -24.44 -25.37 1.09
N ILE A 132 -25.22 -26.25 1.71
CA ILE A 132 -25.29 -26.36 3.17
C ILE A 132 -23.89 -26.66 3.74
N TRP A 133 -23.19 -27.63 3.17
CA TRP A 133 -21.84 -27.96 3.60
C TRP A 133 -20.90 -26.77 3.40
N ALA A 134 -20.93 -26.12 2.24
CA ALA A 134 -20.12 -24.94 1.92
C ALA A 134 -20.30 -23.84 2.98
N PHE A 135 -21.54 -23.47 3.30
CA PHE A 135 -21.81 -22.45 4.32
C PHE A 135 -21.29 -22.82 5.71
N LEU A 136 -21.30 -24.11 6.08
CA LEU A 136 -20.72 -24.58 7.35
C LEU A 136 -19.19 -24.48 7.40
N VAL A 137 -18.51 -24.58 6.26
CA VAL A 137 -17.04 -24.59 6.19
C VAL A 137 -16.43 -23.24 5.81
N PHE A 138 -17.22 -22.32 5.26
CA PHE A 138 -16.81 -20.94 4.96
C PHE A 138 -16.15 -20.20 6.13
N PRO A 139 -16.59 -20.32 7.40
CA PRO A 139 -15.91 -19.67 8.52
C PRO A 139 -14.45 -20.15 8.70
N ARG A 140 -14.11 -21.33 8.16
CA ARG A 140 -12.76 -21.91 8.21
C ARG A 140 -11.92 -21.56 6.97
N GLY A 141 -12.43 -20.72 6.07
CA GLY A 141 -11.76 -20.37 4.81
C GLY A 141 -11.70 -21.53 3.82
N GLN A 142 -12.69 -22.44 3.84
CA GLN A 142 -12.70 -23.64 3.00
C GLN A 142 -14.02 -23.78 2.25
N THR A 143 -14.00 -24.59 1.20
CA THR A 143 -15.17 -25.12 0.48
C THR A 143 -15.12 -26.65 0.58
N PRO A 144 -16.21 -27.39 0.32
CA PRO A 144 -16.25 -28.83 0.53
C PRO A 144 -15.08 -29.60 -0.13
N ALA A 145 -14.74 -29.31 -1.38
CA ALA A 145 -13.60 -29.95 -2.03
C ALA A 145 -12.25 -29.48 -1.45
N LYS A 146 -12.12 -28.20 -1.11
CA LYS A 146 -10.91 -27.67 -0.48
C LYS A 146 -10.67 -28.31 0.89
N GLN A 147 -11.74 -28.61 1.63
CA GLN A 147 -11.65 -29.34 2.89
C GLN A 147 -11.08 -30.75 2.69
N LEU A 148 -11.55 -31.47 1.66
CA LEU A 148 -11.05 -32.80 1.33
C LEU A 148 -9.60 -32.79 0.84
N LEU A 149 -9.17 -31.69 0.22
CA LEU A 149 -7.81 -31.54 -0.33
C LEU A 149 -6.85 -30.82 0.63
N HIS A 150 -7.24 -30.60 1.88
CA HIS A 150 -6.46 -29.86 2.88
C HIS A 150 -5.98 -28.49 2.38
N MET A 151 -6.79 -27.84 1.56
CA MET A 151 -6.56 -26.50 1.05
C MET A 151 -7.34 -25.49 1.86
N ARG A 152 -6.77 -24.30 1.99
CA ARG A 152 -7.38 -23.20 2.71
C ARG A 152 -7.14 -21.88 2.03
N VAL A 153 -8.14 -21.02 2.16
CA VAL A 153 -8.13 -19.68 1.62
C VAL A 153 -7.76 -18.74 2.74
N ILE A 154 -6.69 -17.99 2.54
CA ILE A 154 -6.23 -16.97 3.47
C ILE A 154 -6.56 -15.58 2.93
N TYR A 155 -6.87 -14.66 3.83
CA TYR A 155 -6.96 -13.24 3.52
C TYR A 155 -5.59 -12.62 3.76
N ILE A 156 -4.98 -12.10 2.69
CA ILE A 156 -3.57 -11.67 2.67
C ILE A 156 -3.28 -10.57 3.71
N PRO A 157 -4.11 -9.51 3.86
CA PRO A 157 -3.77 -8.39 4.73
C PRO A 157 -3.71 -8.72 6.23
N GLU A 158 -4.49 -9.70 6.69
CA GLU A 158 -4.47 -10.17 8.10
C GLU A 158 -3.82 -11.54 8.28
N ALA A 159 -3.22 -12.11 7.22
CA ALA A 159 -2.52 -13.40 7.27
C ALA A 159 -3.30 -14.54 7.97
N ARG A 160 -4.62 -14.55 7.83
CA ARG A 160 -5.53 -15.50 8.51
C ARG A 160 -6.49 -16.17 7.54
N ALA A 161 -7.14 -17.24 7.98
CA ALA A 161 -8.21 -17.87 7.22
C ALA A 161 -9.29 -16.84 6.82
N ALA A 162 -9.72 -16.90 5.57
CA ALA A 162 -10.75 -16.02 5.05
C ALA A 162 -12.06 -16.21 5.83
N ARG A 163 -12.65 -15.10 6.28
CA ARG A 163 -13.93 -15.12 7.02
C ARG A 163 -15.08 -15.48 6.08
N TRP A 164 -16.21 -15.85 6.68
CA TRP A 164 -17.42 -16.26 5.99
C TRP A 164 -17.81 -15.33 4.83
N TRP A 165 -17.89 -14.02 5.06
CA TRP A 165 -18.29 -13.06 4.02
C TRP A 165 -17.30 -12.98 2.85
N ARG A 166 -16.00 -13.07 3.13
CA ARG A 166 -14.97 -13.06 2.09
C ARG A 166 -15.04 -14.31 1.22
N MET A 167 -15.31 -15.46 1.86
CA MET A 167 -15.54 -16.72 1.15
C MET A 167 -16.79 -16.65 0.28
N PHE A 168 -17.90 -16.14 0.81
CA PHE A 168 -19.12 -15.94 0.04
C PHE A 168 -18.92 -15.01 -1.16
N PHE A 169 -18.32 -13.84 -0.95
CA PHE A 169 -18.02 -12.90 -2.02
C PHE A 169 -17.13 -13.54 -3.10
N ARG A 170 -16.07 -14.23 -2.69
CA ARG A 170 -15.16 -14.88 -3.62
C ARG A 170 -15.84 -16.00 -4.42
N GLU A 171 -16.62 -16.84 -3.77
CA GLU A 171 -17.20 -18.04 -4.38
C GLU A 171 -18.41 -17.76 -5.25
N PHE A 172 -19.26 -16.79 -4.88
CA PHE A 172 -20.48 -16.48 -5.63
C PHE A 172 -20.33 -15.25 -6.53
N ILE A 173 -19.77 -14.16 -6.01
CA ILE A 173 -19.72 -12.89 -6.74
C ILE A 173 -18.52 -12.87 -7.67
N ALA A 174 -17.32 -13.10 -7.15
CA ALA A 174 -16.10 -13.00 -7.97
C ALA A 174 -16.06 -14.10 -9.04
N LYS A 175 -16.34 -15.36 -8.70
CA LYS A 175 -16.45 -16.43 -9.71
C LYS A 175 -17.62 -16.22 -10.68
N GLY A 176 -18.75 -15.67 -10.24
CA GLY A 176 -19.86 -15.34 -11.14
C GLY A 176 -19.46 -14.29 -12.19
N ILE A 177 -18.82 -13.20 -11.75
CA ILE A 177 -18.31 -12.15 -12.64
C ILE A 177 -17.26 -12.71 -13.61
N ILE A 178 -16.30 -13.49 -13.11
CA ILE A 178 -15.26 -14.08 -13.96
C ILE A 178 -15.85 -15.14 -14.90
N GLY A 179 -16.87 -15.90 -14.49
CA GLY A 179 -17.59 -16.82 -15.35
C GLY A 179 -18.27 -16.11 -16.51
N LEU A 180 -18.92 -14.97 -16.25
CA LEU A 180 -19.50 -14.12 -17.29
C LEU A 180 -18.42 -13.55 -18.22
N LEU A 181 -17.33 -13.05 -17.66
CA LEU A 181 -16.22 -12.52 -18.46
C LEU A 181 -15.61 -13.62 -19.34
N ALA A 182 -15.39 -14.80 -18.78
CA ALA A 182 -14.84 -15.96 -19.47
C ALA A 182 -15.74 -16.45 -20.62
N ALA A 183 -17.06 -16.29 -20.52
CA ALA A 183 -17.98 -16.58 -21.61
C ALA A 183 -17.75 -15.67 -22.82
N VAL A 184 -17.37 -14.41 -22.60
CA VAL A 184 -17.10 -13.42 -23.67
C VAL A 184 -15.65 -13.51 -24.16
N THR A 185 -14.71 -13.84 -23.28
CA THR A 185 -13.26 -13.85 -23.56
C THR A 185 -12.71 -15.27 -23.79
N LEU A 186 -13.52 -16.22 -24.28
CA LEU A 186 -13.09 -17.60 -24.60
C LEU A 186 -12.26 -18.28 -23.49
N LEU A 187 -12.72 -18.20 -22.25
CA LEU A 187 -12.10 -18.85 -21.08
C LEU A 187 -10.69 -18.36 -20.69
N ILE A 188 -10.15 -17.32 -21.35
CA ILE A 188 -8.83 -16.72 -21.04
C ILE A 188 -8.60 -16.48 -19.53
N PRO A 189 -9.56 -15.98 -18.74
CA PRO A 189 -9.37 -15.73 -17.31
C PRO A 189 -8.99 -16.96 -16.47
N TYR A 190 -9.39 -18.16 -16.90
CA TYR A 190 -9.05 -19.40 -16.21
C TYR A 190 -7.57 -19.76 -16.38
N PHE A 191 -6.97 -19.40 -17.52
CA PHE A 191 -5.54 -19.63 -17.77
C PHE A 191 -4.63 -18.71 -16.94
N TRP A 192 -5.18 -17.66 -16.31
CA TRP A 192 -4.44 -16.78 -15.41
C TRP A 192 -3.69 -17.56 -14.31
N LEU A 193 -4.27 -18.66 -13.85
CA LEU A 193 -3.68 -19.56 -12.87
C LEU A 193 -2.30 -20.13 -13.31
N LEU A 194 -2.08 -20.33 -14.61
CA LEU A 194 -0.87 -20.99 -15.12
C LEU A 194 0.36 -20.07 -15.12
N TRP A 195 0.16 -18.76 -15.29
CA TRP A 195 1.26 -17.79 -15.35
C TRP A 195 1.36 -16.88 -14.14
N ASP A 196 0.34 -16.82 -13.27
CA ASP A 196 0.41 -16.00 -12.06
C ASP A 196 1.45 -16.57 -11.09
N ARG A 197 2.41 -15.73 -10.69
CA ARG A 197 3.53 -16.10 -9.82
C ARG A 197 3.06 -16.66 -8.47
N ASN A 198 1.97 -16.13 -7.92
CA ASN A 198 1.35 -16.60 -6.68
C ASN A 198 0.27 -17.67 -6.93
N ARG A 199 0.23 -18.24 -8.14
CA ARG A 199 -0.77 -19.19 -8.61
C ARG A 199 -2.19 -18.72 -8.29
N GLN A 200 -2.45 -17.41 -8.28
CA GLN A 200 -3.77 -16.89 -7.94
C GLN A 200 -4.71 -17.04 -9.14
N GLU A 201 -5.97 -17.35 -8.86
CA GLU A 201 -7.02 -17.24 -9.86
C GLU A 201 -7.50 -15.78 -9.91
N LEU A 202 -8.12 -15.35 -11.01
CA LEU A 202 -8.51 -13.94 -11.15
C LEU A 202 -9.50 -13.50 -10.05
N TRP A 203 -10.41 -14.40 -9.65
CA TRP A 203 -11.31 -14.17 -8.52
C TRP A 203 -10.60 -14.14 -7.16
N ASP A 204 -9.49 -14.88 -6.99
CA ASP A 204 -8.68 -14.81 -5.78
C ASP A 204 -8.07 -13.42 -5.61
N LYS A 205 -7.61 -12.86 -6.73
CA LYS A 205 -7.01 -11.53 -6.80
C LYS A 205 -8.04 -10.45 -6.50
N MET A 206 -9.24 -10.55 -7.06
CA MET A 206 -10.37 -9.67 -6.74
C MET A 206 -10.74 -9.72 -5.26
N ALA A 207 -10.65 -10.89 -4.62
CA ALA A 207 -10.95 -11.05 -3.20
C ALA A 207 -9.74 -10.76 -2.28
N THR A 208 -8.56 -10.47 -2.85
CA THR A 208 -7.28 -10.32 -2.12
C THR A 208 -6.99 -11.53 -1.23
N THR A 209 -7.23 -12.72 -1.78
CA THR A 209 -7.06 -14.00 -1.12
C THR A 209 -5.96 -14.84 -1.77
N LEU A 210 -5.43 -15.79 -1.01
CA LEU A 210 -4.46 -16.76 -1.51
C LEU A 210 -4.91 -18.16 -1.08
N VAL A 211 -4.78 -19.17 -1.94
CA VAL A 211 -5.05 -20.57 -1.58
C VAL A 211 -3.74 -21.26 -1.23
N VAL A 212 -3.70 -21.80 -0.02
CA VAL A 212 -2.56 -22.48 0.57
C VAL A 212 -2.94 -23.91 0.96
N THR A 213 -1.96 -24.78 1.03
CA THR A 213 -2.12 -26.14 1.55
C THR A 213 -1.77 -26.12 3.04
N ASP A 214 -2.72 -26.55 3.87
CA ASP A 214 -2.63 -26.59 5.34
C ASP A 214 -2.95 -28.02 5.84
N PRO A 215 -2.02 -28.97 5.67
CA PRO A 215 -2.26 -30.38 6.00
C PRO A 215 -2.39 -30.62 7.51
N ALA A 216 -1.82 -29.73 8.32
CA ALA A 216 -1.84 -29.81 9.78
C ALA A 216 -2.92 -28.92 10.41
N ASP A 217 -3.85 -28.37 9.61
CA ASP A 217 -4.96 -27.49 10.06
C ASP A 217 -4.51 -26.32 10.95
N ARG A 218 -3.27 -25.83 10.79
CA ARG A 218 -2.65 -24.82 11.66
C ARG A 218 -3.36 -23.48 11.60
N LEU A 219 -4.08 -23.21 10.52
CA LEU A 219 -4.78 -21.94 10.32
C LEU A 219 -6.22 -21.99 10.81
N ARG A 220 -6.62 -23.06 11.51
CA ARG A 220 -8.02 -23.26 11.91
C ARG A 220 -8.34 -22.23 12.97
N PRO A 221 -9.37 -21.38 12.77
CA PRO A 221 -9.80 -20.49 13.84
C PRO A 221 -10.11 -21.38 15.04
N SER A 222 -9.33 -21.23 16.11
CA SER A 222 -9.66 -21.84 17.39
C SER A 222 -10.99 -21.24 17.85
N PRO A 223 -11.88 -22.04 18.47
CA PRO A 223 -12.97 -21.47 19.25
C PRO A 223 -12.31 -20.52 20.26
N GLN A 224 -12.52 -19.22 20.15
CA GLN A 224 -12.13 -18.34 21.24
C GLN A 224 -12.93 -18.80 22.46
N PRO A 225 -12.29 -19.14 23.59
CA PRO A 225 -13.05 -19.35 24.82
C PRO A 225 -13.90 -18.10 25.05
N PRO A 226 -15.17 -18.23 25.48
CA PRO A 226 -15.98 -17.06 25.78
C PRO A 226 -15.18 -16.18 26.73
N ALA A 227 -15.07 -14.89 26.40
CA ALA A 227 -14.33 -13.92 27.21
C ALA A 227 -14.73 -14.13 28.67
N GLU A 228 -13.76 -14.49 29.52
CA GLU A 228 -13.97 -14.54 30.96
C GLU A 228 -14.58 -13.19 31.36
N LEU A 229 -15.87 -13.21 31.68
CA LEU A 229 -16.53 -12.07 32.27
C LEU A 229 -15.71 -11.71 33.51
N PRO A 230 -15.34 -10.45 33.74
CA PRO A 230 -14.70 -10.05 34.99
C PRO A 230 -15.72 -10.25 36.13
N GLY A 231 -15.76 -11.48 36.65
CA GLY A 231 -16.48 -11.89 37.84
C GLY A 231 -15.53 -11.80 39.02
N GLY A 232 -15.55 -10.63 39.66
CA GLY A 232 -14.84 -10.37 40.90
C GLY A 232 -15.60 -9.33 41.71
N TRP A 233 -16.87 -9.62 42.03
CA TRP A 233 -17.56 -8.92 43.10
C TRP A 233 -17.26 -9.67 44.39
N SER A 234 -16.20 -9.22 45.04
CA SER A 234 -15.88 -9.44 46.46
C SER A 234 -16.26 -8.21 47.25
#